data_AF-A0A1F7BP61-F1
#
_entry.id   AF-A0A1F7BP61-F1
#
_cell.length_a   1.000
_cell.length_b   1.000
_cell.length_c   1.000
_cell.angle_alpha   90.00
_cell.angle_beta   90.00
_cell.angle_gamma   90.00
#
_symmetry.space_group_name_H-M   'P 1'
#
loop_
_entity.id
_entity.type
_entity.pdbx_description
1 polymer ?
#
loop_
_entity_poly.entity_id
_entity_poly.type
_entity_poly.pdbx_seq_one_letter_code
_entity_poly.pdbx_strand_id
1 'polypeptide(L)' 'MPSLARKLTRVGLRSVCVVIPSEFLAELKWKEKQFVLLTKKGKSVTIKDYVGGKKLKRRKK' A
#
# COMPACT_ATOMS: atom_id res chain seq x y z
N MET A 1 12.89 4.75 -15.59
CA MET A 1 12.41 3.46 -15.04
C MET A 1 11.26 2.97 -15.92
N PRO A 2 11.33 1.76 -16.50
CA PRO A 2 10.23 1.22 -17.30
C PRO A 2 8.98 1.03 -16.43
N SER A 3 7.81 1.42 -16.96
CA SER A 3 6.53 1.19 -16.29
C SER A 3 6.16 -0.29 -16.38
N LEU A 4 6.27 -1.01 -15.26
CA LEU A 4 5.83 -2.40 -15.16
C LEU A 4 4.32 -2.45 -14.92
N ALA A 5 3.56 -2.98 -15.88
CA ALA A 5 2.13 -3.21 -15.71
C ALA A 5 1.91 -4.46 -14.84
N ARG A 6 1.01 -4.35 -13.85
CA ARG A 6 0.56 -5.47 -13.01
C ARG A 6 -0.96 -5.51 -12.98
N LYS A 7 -1.52 -6.72 -12.93
CA LYS A 7 -2.97 -6.95 -12.83
C LYS A 7 -3.42 -6.79 -11.38
N LEU A 8 -4.61 -6.20 -11.19
CA LEU A 8 -5.30 -6.25 -9.91
C LEU A 8 -5.89 -7.64 -9.70
N THR A 9 -5.56 -8.26 -8.58
CA THR A 9 -6.08 -9.58 -8.20
C THR A 9 -7.02 -9.45 -7.03
N ARG A 10 -8.13 -10.19 -7.04
CA ARG A 10 -9.12 -10.17 -5.95
C ARG A 10 -8.52 -10.81 -4.69
N VAL A 11 -8.68 -10.13 -3.56
CA VAL A 11 -8.32 -10.63 -2.23
C VAL A 11 -9.52 -10.49 -1.31
N GLY A 12 -9.98 -11.60 -0.74
CA GLY A 12 -11.19 -11.64 0.07
C GLY A 12 -12.45 -11.34 -0.77
N LEU A 13 -13.47 -10.76 -0.12
CA LEU A 13 -14.79 -10.61 -0.75
C LEU A 13 -14.90 -9.39 -1.68
N ARG A 14 -14.35 -8.24 -1.29
CA ARG A 14 -14.54 -6.96 -2.00
C ARG A 14 -13.25 -6.20 -2.30
N SER A 15 -12.11 -6.72 -1.88
CA SER A 15 -10.82 -6.04 -2.01
C SER A 15 -10.03 -6.61 -3.18
N VAL A 16 -9.11 -5.79 -3.70
CA VAL A 16 -8.13 -6.20 -4.70
C VAL A 16 -6.75 -5.80 -4.22
N CYS A 17 -5.72 -6.53 -4.64
CA CYS A 17 -4.34 -6.18 -4.41
C CYS A 17 -3.57 -6.08 -5.73
N VAL A 18 -2.42 -5.43 -5.66
CA VAL A 18 -1.40 -5.43 -6.71
C VAL A 18 -0.10 -5.94 -6.09
N VAL A 19 0.63 -6.77 -6.82
CA VAL A 19 1.95 -7.24 -6.38
C VAL A 19 2.95 -6.13 -6.63
N ILE A 20 3.56 -5.63 -5.56
CA ILE A 20 4.65 -4.65 -5.63
C ILE A 20 5.97 -5.44 -5.74
N PRO A 21 6.80 -5.19 -6.77
CA PRO A 21 8.12 -5.81 -6.89
C PRO A 21 8.98 -5.56 -5.64
N SER A 22 9.84 -6.52 -5.28
CA SER A 22 10.69 -6.45 -4.09
C SER A 22 11.71 -5.32 -4.16
N GLU A 23 12.15 -4.95 -5.36
CA GLU A 23 13.08 -3.85 -5.61
C GLU A 23 12.49 -2.51 -5.13
N PHE A 24 11.19 -2.30 -5.35
CA PHE A 24 10.49 -1.07 -4.95
C PHE A 24 10.37 -1.01 -3.42
N LEU A 25 10.13 -2.16 -2.77
CA LEU A 25 10.10 -2.24 -1.32
C LEU A 25 11.46 -1.91 -0.71
N ALA A 26 12.56 -2.39 -1.33
CA ALA A 26 13.92 -2.11 -0.90
C ALA A 26 14.26 -0.62 -1.03
N GLU A 27 13.94 0.01 -2.16
CA GLU A 27 14.15 1.44 -2.39
C GLU A 27 13.34 2.30 -1.41
N LEU A 28 12.08 1.92 -1.15
CA LEU A 28 11.20 2.61 -0.21
C LEU A 28 11.49 2.27 1.27
N LYS A 29 12.39 1.31 1.53
CA LYS A 29 12.71 0.77 2.86
C LYS A 29 11.46 0.25 3.62
N TRP A 30 10.52 -0.28 2.86
CA TRP A 30 9.27 -0.83 3.41
C TRP A 30 9.49 -2.23 3.95
N LYS A 31 8.84 -2.53 5.08
CA LYS A 31 8.87 -3.85 5.72
C LYS A 31 7.54 -4.57 5.56
N GLU A 32 7.59 -5.89 5.56
CA GLU A 32 6.37 -6.69 5.60
C GLU A 32 5.50 -6.34 6.82
N LYS A 33 4.18 -6.47 6.64
CA LYS A 33 3.16 -6.23 7.68
C LYS A 33 3.16 -4.82 8.29
N GLN A 34 3.88 -3.86 7.71
CA GLN A 34 3.77 -2.47 8.13
C GLN A 34 2.45 -1.84 7.68
N PHE A 35 2.06 -0.75 8.35
CA PHE A 35 0.91 0.04 7.92
C PHE A 35 1.32 1.01 6.81
N VAL A 36 0.40 1.24 5.86
CA VAL A 36 0.56 2.23 4.79
C VAL A 36 -0.72 3.04 4.65
N LEU A 37 -0.60 4.26 4.13
CA LEU A 37 -1.73 5.12 3.81
C LEU A 37 -2.10 4.97 2.34
N LEU A 38 -3.36 4.64 2.09
CA LEU A 38 -3.94 4.64 0.76
C LEU A 38 -4.74 5.94 0.57
N THR A 39 -4.40 6.69 -0.46
CA THR A 39 -5.12 7.93 -0.83
C THR A 39 -5.49 7.89 -2.31
N LYS A 40 -6.73 8.25 -2.65
CA LYS A 40 -7.17 8.41 -4.04
C LYS A 40 -6.85 9.83 -4.51
N LYS A 41 -6.17 9.95 -5.65
CA LYS A 41 -5.91 11.24 -6.32
C LYS A 41 -6.35 11.14 -7.77
N GLY A 42 -7.52 11.69 -8.09
CA GLY A 42 -8.11 11.61 -9.43
C GLY A 42 -8.31 10.15 -9.87
N LYS A 43 -7.60 9.76 -10.94
CA LYS A 43 -7.62 8.40 -11.51
C LYS A 43 -6.54 7.47 -10.96
N SER A 44 -5.76 7.89 -9.96
CA SER A 44 -4.71 7.07 -9.36
C SER A 44 -4.94 6.82 -7.86
N VAL A 45 -4.33 5.76 -7.36
CA VAL A 45 -4.20 5.47 -5.93
C VAL A 45 -2.74 5.65 -5.56
N THR A 46 -2.47 6.51 -4.58
CA THR A 46 -1.12 6.73 -4.03
C THR A 46 -0.99 5.97 -2.71
N ILE A 47 0.04 5.14 -2.60
CA ILE A 47 0.43 4.45 -1.37
C ILE A 47 1.59 5.22 -0.74
N LYS A 48 1.46 5.58 0.52
CA LYS A 48 2.51 6.28 1.28
C LYS A 48 2.85 5.51 2.55
N ASP A 49 4.10 5.65 2.98
CA ASP A 49 4.52 5.11 4.26
C ASP A 49 3.72 5.76 5.40
N TYR A 50 3.33 4.96 6.39
CA TYR A 50 2.65 5.46 7.57
C TYR A 50 3.70 5.84 8.62
N VAL A 51 4.24 7.05 8.52
CA VAL A 51 5.24 7.63 9.46
C VAL A 51 4.62 8.01 10.82
N GLY A 52 3.48 7.42 11.17
CA GLY A 52 2.76 7.73 12.39
C GLY A 52 3.44 7.12 13.61
N GLY A 53 4.33 7.87 14.27
CA GLY A 53 4.90 7.57 15.60
C GLY A 53 3.87 7.47 16.74
N LYS A 54 2.59 7.28 16.44
CA LYS A 54 1.52 7.03 17.40
C LYS A 54 0.72 5.84 16.91
N LYS A 55 0.75 4.76 17.70
CA LYS A 55 -0.14 3.60 17.62
C LYS A 55 -1.51 4.09 17.14
N LEU A 56 -1.93 3.65 15.95
CA LEU A 56 -3.24 3.96 15.39
C LEU A 56 -4.27 3.63 16.47
N LYS A 57 -4.79 4.64 17.17
CA LYS A 57 -5.78 4.44 18.24
C LYS A 57 -6.97 3.78 17.57
N ARG A 58 -7.13 2.46 17.78
CA ARG A 58 -8.37 1.75 17.45
C ARG A 58 -9.49 2.59 18.07
N ARG A 59 -10.27 3.27 17.24
CA ARG A 59 -11.59 3.76 17.66
C ARG A 59 -12.37 2.50 18.01
N LYS A 60 -12.43 2.18 19.30
CA LYS A 60 -13.45 1.27 19.82
C LYS A 60 -14.78 1.93 19.51
N LYS A 61 -15.58 1.26 18.70
CA LYS A 61 -16.99 1.58 18.51
C LYS A 61 -17.76 0.98 19.67
#